data_AF-A0A350P644-F1
#
_entry.id   AF-A0A350P644-F1
#
_cell.length_a   1.000
_cell.length_b   1.000
_cell.length_c   1.000
_cell.angle_alpha   90.00
_cell.angle_beta   90.00
_cell.angle_gamma   90.00
#
_symmetry.space_group_name_H-M   'P 1'
#
loop_
_entity.id
_entity.type
_entity.pdbx_description
1 polymer ?
#
loop_
_entity_poly.entity_id
_entity_poly.type
_entity_poly.pdbx_seq_one_letter_code
_entity_poly.pdbx_strand_id
1 'polypeptide(L)' 'MDDLDLRSFLLKKIHEDRQRIAETMLDGLLADMAHYKDLQGRLEVLKEMEQNIADFYKMEH' A
#
# COMPACT_ATOMS: atom_id res chain seq x y z
N MET A 1 7.81 -19.17 11.52
CA MET A 1 7.24 -18.29 10.49
C MET A 1 8.40 -17.97 9.60
N ASP A 2 8.45 -18.57 8.41
CA ASP A 2 9.56 -18.35 7.49
C ASP A 2 9.55 -16.91 7.00
N ASP A 3 10.71 -16.35 6.68
CA ASP A 3 10.83 -15.00 6.10
C ASP A 3 9.99 -14.84 4.82
N LEU A 4 9.78 -15.95 4.10
CA LEU A 4 8.89 -16.02 2.94
C LEU A 4 7.40 -15.83 3.32
N ASP A 5 6.98 -16.32 4.49
CA ASP A 5 5.63 -16.12 5.01
C ASP A 5 5.41 -14.65 5.41
N LEU A 6 6.42 -14.02 6.02
CA LEU A 6 6.36 -12.61 6.42
C LEU A 6 6.28 -11.69 5.20
N ARG A 7 7.12 -11.91 4.18
CA ARG A 7 7.06 -11.18 2.91
C ARG A 7 5.67 -11.24 2.28
N SER A 8 5.13 -12.45 2.17
CA SER A 8 3.83 -12.70 1.55
C SER A 8 2.69 -12.05 2.32
N PHE A 9 2.75 -12.09 3.65
CA PHE A 9 1.81 -11.41 4.53
C PHE A 9 1.83 -9.89 4.34
N LEU A 10 3.02 -9.27 4.34
CA LEU A 10 3.16 -7.82 4.19
C LEU A 10 2.68 -7.33 2.82
N LEU A 11 3.03 -8.02 1.73
CA LEU A 11 2.57 -7.68 0.39
C LEU A 11 1.04 -7.80 0.27
N LYS A 12 0.44 -8.85 0.84
CA LYS A 12 -1.01 -9.01 0.88
C LYS A 12 -1.68 -7.86 1.63
N LYS A 13 -1.15 -7.48 2.79
CA LYS A 13 -1.69 -6.40 3.62
C LYS A 13 -1.64 -5.04 2.89
N ILE A 14 -0.53 -4.73 2.24
CA ILE A 14 -0.37 -3.53 1.41
C ILE A 14 -1.40 -3.51 0.28
N HIS A 15 -1.60 -4.65 -0.40
CA HIS A 15 -2.57 -4.76 -1.48
C HIS A 15 -4.00 -4.49 -1.02
N GLU A 16 -4.42 -5.10 0.09
CA GLU A 16 -5.74 -4.89 0.69
C GLU A 16 -5.98 -3.43 1.07
N ASP A 17 -5.00 -2.77 1.67
CA ASP A 17 -5.13 -1.37 2.06
C ASP A 17 -5.15 -0.44 0.84
N ARG A 18 -4.43 -0.77 -0.23
CA ARG A 18 -4.48 -0.07 -1.52
C ARG A 18 -5.87 -0.16 -2.16
N GLN A 19 -6.48 -1.34 -2.14
CA GLN A 19 -7.83 -1.54 -2.69
C GLN A 19 -8.87 -0.72 -1.92
N ARG A 20 -8.84 -0.74 -0.58
CA ARG A 20 -9.75 0.06 0.24
C ARG A 20 -9.64 1.56 -0.03
N ILE A 21 -8.41 2.07 -0.17
CA ILE A 21 -8.19 3.49 -0.49
C ILE A 21 -8.76 3.81 -1.88
N ALA A 22 -8.51 2.96 -2.89
CA ALA A 22 -9.02 3.14 -4.23
C ALA A 22 -10.56 3.11 -4.28
N GLU A 23 -11.19 2.17 -3.57
CA GLU A 23 -12.64 2.08 -3.41
C GLU A 23 -13.19 3.35 -2.74
N THR A 24 -12.57 3.82 -1.66
CA THR A 24 -12.96 5.07 -0.98
C THR A 24 -12.86 6.29 -1.90
N MET A 25 -11.85 6.34 -2.77
CA MET A 25 -11.69 7.41 -3.76
C MET A 25 -12.74 7.36 -4.88
N LEU A 26 -13.26 6.17 -5.22
CA LEU A 26 -14.27 5.95 -6.26
C LEU A 26 -15.70 6.15 -5.76
N ASP A 27 -15.98 5.77 -4.51
CA ASP A 27 -17.30 5.87 -3.87
C ASP A 27 -17.61 7.31 -3.41
N GLY A 28 -16.60 8.15 -3.25
CA GLY A 28 -16.73 9.53 -2.81
C GLY A 28 -17.09 10.50 -3.93
N LEU A 29 -18.31 11.06 -3.88
CA LEU A 29 -18.74 12.22 -4.67
C LEU A 29 -17.86 13.45 -4.35
N LEU A 30 -16.71 13.61 -5.00
CA LEU A 30 -15.81 14.80 -4.90
C LEU A 30 -15.67 15.35 -3.46
N ALA A 31 -15.67 14.46 -2.46
CA ALA A 31 -15.75 14.87 -1.07
C ALA A 31 -14.37 15.36 -0.62
N ASP A 32 -14.18 16.67 -0.79
CA ASP A 32 -13.02 17.48 -0.43
C ASP A 32 -11.70 17.09 -1.14
N MET A 33 -11.17 18.03 -1.93
CA MET A 33 -9.89 17.89 -2.61
C MET A 33 -8.75 17.64 -1.60
N ALA A 34 -8.87 18.10 -0.35
CA ALA A 34 -7.96 17.77 0.73
C ALA A 34 -7.97 16.28 1.08
N HIS A 35 -9.16 15.67 1.19
CA HIS A 35 -9.29 14.24 1.49
C HIS A 35 -8.74 13.37 0.36
N TYR A 36 -8.98 13.75 -0.90
CA TYR A 36 -8.39 13.07 -2.05
C TYR A 36 -6.86 13.14 -2.04
N LYS A 37 -6.28 14.30 -1.72
CA LYS A 37 -4.83 14.48 -1.60
C LYS A 37 -4.24 13.63 -0.47
N ASP A 38 -4.92 13.54 0.67
CA ASP A 38 -4.50 12.67 1.78
C ASP A 38 -4.53 11.19 1.38
N LEU A 39 -5.56 10.75 0.66
CA LEU A 39 -5.66 9.39 0.14
C LEU A 39 -4.56 9.11 -0.90
N GLN A 40 -4.25 10.07 -1.78
CA GLN A 40 -3.13 9.97 -2.71
C GLN A 40 -1.78 9.85 -1.99
N GLY A 41 -1.53 10.66 -0.95
CA GLY A 41 -0.30 10.55 -0.15
C GLY A 41 -0.17 9.18 0.53
N ARG A 42 -1.28 8.61 1.01
CA ARG A 42 -1.28 7.24 1.56
C ARG A 42 -0.94 6.18 0.51
N LEU A 43 -1.42 6.34 -0.73
CA LEU A 43 -1.05 5.44 -1.84
C LEU A 43 0.44 5.51 -2.17
N GLU A 44 1.04 6.70 -2.15
CA GLU A 44 2.48 6.88 -2.38
C GLU A 44 3.31 6.16 -1.31
N VAL A 45 2.96 6.34 -0.03
CA VAL A 45 3.63 5.64 1.08
C VAL A 45 3.51 4.12 0.96
N LEU A 46 2.33 3.60 0.62
CA LEU A 46 2.15 2.15 0.41
C LEU A 46 3.03 1.62 -0.72
N LYS A 47 3.19 2.39 -1.80
CA LYS A 47 4.08 2.05 -2.92
C LYS A 47 5.55 2.05 -2.49
N GLU A 48 5.98 3.03 -1.71
CA GLU A 48 7.35 3.06 -1.15
C GLU A 48 7.61 1.88 -0.21
N MET A 49 6.64 1.52 0.63
CA MET A 49 6.74 0.34 1.49
C MET A 49 6.86 -0.96 0.67
N GLU A 50 6.07 -1.12 -0.39
CA GLU A 50 6.15 -2.26 -1.31
C GLU A 50 7.55 -2.37 -1.94
N GLN A 51 8.11 -1.23 -2.38
CA GLN A 51 9.44 -1.15 -2.96
C GLN A 51 10.53 -1.50 -1.92
N ASN A 52 10.46 -0.93 -0.72
CA ASN A 52 11.42 -1.20 0.36
C ASN A 52 11.41 -2.67 0.79
N ILE A 53 10.23 -3.29 0.88
CA ILE A 53 10.10 -4.73 1.15
C ILE A 53 10.74 -5.52 0.02
N ALA A 54 10.43 -5.19 -1.24
CA ALA A 54 11.01 -5.87 -2.39
C ALA A 54 12.53 -5.76 -2.42
N ASP A 55 13.08 -4.61 -2.07
CA ASP A 55 14.53 -4.36 -2.06
C ASP A 55 15.22 -5.06 -0.88
N PHE A 56 14.61 -5.07 0.32
CA PHE A 56 15.10 -5.82 1.47
C PHE A 56 15.28 -7.31 1.14
N TYR A 57 14.23 -7.94 0.59
CA TYR A 57 14.29 -9.37 0.21
C TYR A 57 15.15 -9.67 -1.02
N LYS A 58 15.52 -8.66 -1.83
CA LYS A 58 16.52 -8.81 -2.90
C LYS A 58 17.96 -8.74 -2.38
N MET A 59 18.19 -8.06 -1.26
CA MET A 59 19.53 -7.92 -0.66
C MET A 59 19.96 -9.15 0.14
N GLU A 60 19.02 -10.01 0.55
CA GLU A 60 19.31 -11.25 1.31
C GLU A 60 19.64 -12.48 0.44
N HIS A 61 19.82 -12.28 -0.88
CA HIS A 61 20.24 -13.31 -1.85
C HIS A 61 21.54 -12.93 -2.55
#